data_AF-A0A8H7PKU5-F1
#
_entry.id   AF-A0A8H7PKU5-F1
#
_cell.length_a   1.000
_cell.length_b   1.000
_cell.length_c   1.000
_cell.angle_alpha   90.00
_cell.angle_beta   90.00
_cell.angle_gamma   90.00
#
_symmetry.space_group_name_H-M   'P 1'
#
loop_
_entity.id
_entity.type
_entity.pdbx_description
1 polymer ?
#
loop_
_entity_poly.entity_id
_entity_poly.type
_entity_poly.pdbx_seq_one_letter_code
_entity_poly.pdbx_strand_id
1 'polypeptide(L)'
;MPKHEKKKKKKRDRHVLDLNELKELAKAHRHKAEVKKSAEDSISKAAMVPQTKAEHEKEQNVVRKVVDPLTGRTRLIKGSGEIIEEVVSKDKQKEINRMATLNDGLSYEAAQLSGRYAP
;
A
#
# COMPACT_ATOMS: atom_id res chain seq x y z
N MET A 1 82.11 -9.76 7.40
CA MET A 1 80.83 -10.51 7.28
C MET A 1 79.73 -9.75 8.03
N PRO A 2 78.72 -9.19 7.34
CA PRO A 2 77.62 -8.47 7.98
C PRO A 2 76.57 -9.46 8.47
N LYS A 3 76.22 -9.40 9.76
CA LYS A 3 75.16 -10.22 10.37
C LYS A 3 73.80 -9.68 9.94
N HIS A 4 72.99 -10.50 9.27
CA HIS A 4 71.59 -10.18 8.96
C HIS A 4 70.74 -10.17 10.21
N GLU A 5 70.20 -8.99 10.55
CA GLU A 5 69.28 -8.79 11.66
C GLU A 5 67.84 -9.13 11.21
N LYS A 6 67.24 -10.17 11.81
CA LYS A 6 65.87 -10.61 11.49
C LYS A 6 64.86 -9.61 12.05
N LYS A 7 64.22 -8.80 11.19
CA LYS A 7 63.06 -7.97 11.56
C LYS A 7 61.89 -8.85 12.04
N LYS A 8 61.54 -8.76 13.33
CA LYS A 8 60.35 -9.41 13.91
C LYS A 8 59.08 -8.84 13.28
N LYS A 9 58.30 -9.66 12.57
CA LYS A 9 56.97 -9.29 12.06
C LYS A 9 56.01 -9.13 13.25
N LYS A 10 55.52 -7.90 13.47
CA LYS A 10 54.50 -7.58 14.49
C LYS A 10 53.19 -8.30 14.12
N LYS A 11 52.79 -9.31 14.90
CA LYS A 11 51.49 -9.99 14.73
C LYS A 11 50.39 -8.96 15.01
N ARG A 12 49.50 -8.72 14.05
CA ARG A 12 48.32 -7.86 14.24
C ARG A 12 47.34 -8.66 15.10
N ASP A 13 47.09 -8.20 16.32
CA ASP A 13 46.08 -8.81 17.18
C ASP A 13 44.73 -8.73 16.48
N ARG A 14 44.16 -9.89 16.14
CA ARG A 14 42.81 -9.97 15.59
C ARG A 14 41.88 -9.68 16.76
N HIS A 15 41.40 -8.45 16.85
CA HIS A 15 40.30 -8.10 17.75
C HIS A 15 39.11 -8.98 17.38
N VAL A 16 38.79 -9.97 18.22
CA VAL A 16 37.62 -10.82 18.05
C VAL A 16 36.44 -9.93 18.41
N LEU A 17 35.74 -9.45 17.39
CA LEU A 17 34.51 -8.69 17.59
C LEU A 17 33.53 -9.55 18.38
N ASP A 18 32.93 -8.97 19.42
CA ASP A 18 31.96 -9.66 20.25
C ASP A 18 30.78 -10.12 19.38
N LEU A 19 30.32 -11.35 19.60
CA LEU A 19 29.18 -11.93 18.88
C LEU A 19 27.93 -11.05 18.98
N ASN A 20 27.79 -10.29 20.07
CA ASN A 20 26.70 -9.35 20.25
C ASN A 20 26.84 -8.13 19.34
N GLU A 21 28.04 -7.57 19.19
CA GLU A 21 28.29 -6.44 18.27
C GLU A 21 28.03 -6.84 16.81
N LEU A 22 28.43 -8.05 16.42
CA LEU A 22 28.14 -8.56 15.07
C LEU A 22 26.64 -8.70 14.82
N LYS A 23 25.88 -9.15 15.82
CA LYS A 23 24.42 -9.27 15.72
C LYS A 23 23.75 -7.91 15.62
N GLU A 24 24.18 -6.92 16.39
CA GLU A 24 23.62 -5.57 16.34
C GLU A 24 23.96 -4.86 15.02
N LEU A 25 25.19 -5.03 14.51
CA LEU A 25 25.56 -4.55 13.18
C LEU A 25 24.74 -5.20 12.08
N ALA A 26 24.51 -6.52 12.15
CA ALA A 26 23.66 -7.22 11.18
C ALA A 26 22.20 -6.74 11.22
N LYS A 27 21.64 -6.51 12.41
CA LYS A 27 20.29 -5.93 12.57
C LYS A 27 20.21 -4.52 12.01
N ALA A 28 21.20 -3.67 12.30
CA ALA A 28 21.28 -2.31 11.78
C ALA A 28 21.39 -2.29 10.25
N HIS A 29 22.21 -3.18 9.67
CA HIS A 29 22.31 -3.33 8.21
C HIS A 29 20.99 -3.79 7.58
N ARG A 30 20.27 -4.73 8.22
CA ARG A 30 18.96 -5.19 7.76
C ARG A 30 17.92 -4.07 7.79
N HIS A 31 17.83 -3.32 8.88
CA HIS A 31 16.91 -2.19 9.00
C HIS A 31 17.24 -1.07 8.00
N LYS A 32 18.53 -0.81 7.76
CA LYS A 32 18.98 0.19 6.78
C LYS A 32 18.68 -0.24 5.34
N ALA A 33 18.72 -1.55 5.04
CA ALA A 33 18.33 -2.10 3.75
C ALA A 33 16.79 -2.05 3.56
N GLU A 34 16.01 -2.36 4.59
CA GLU A 34 14.55 -2.26 4.57
C GLU A 34 14.07 -0.80 4.38
N VAL A 35 14.72 0.17 5.04
CA VAL A 35 14.43 1.61 4.91
C VAL A 35 14.88 2.17 3.55
N LYS A 36 16.01 1.71 3.00
CA LYS A 36 16.43 2.13 1.65
C LYS A 36 15.50 1.59 0.56
N LYS A 37 15.08 0.34 0.68
CA LYS A 37 14.19 -0.30 -0.30
C LYS A 37 12.82 0.39 -0.35
N SER A 38 12.26 0.76 0.81
CA SER A 38 10.98 1.50 0.85
C SER A 38 11.06 2.91 0.28
N ALA A 39 12.21 3.58 0.38
CA ALA A 39 12.44 4.89 -0.23
C ALA A 39 12.63 4.80 -1.76
N GLU A 40 13.37 3.81 -2.25
CA GLU A 40 13.62 3.60 -3.69
C GLU A 40 12.36 3.11 -4.44
N ASP A 41 11.54 2.25 -3.83
CA ASP A 41 10.26 1.78 -4.40
C ASP A 41 9.25 2.92 -4.64
N SER A 42 9.42 4.06 -3.98
CA SER A 42 8.52 5.23 -4.07
C SER A 42 8.90 6.24 -5.17
N ILE A 43 10.13 6.20 -5.71
CA ILE A 43 10.66 7.27 -6.56
C ILE A 43 10.70 6.90 -8.05
N SER A 44 10.80 5.63 -8.45
CA SER A 44 10.73 5.29 -9.88
C SER A 44 10.50 3.80 -10.14
N LYS A 45 9.24 3.35 -10.14
CA LYS A 45 8.89 2.19 -10.97
C LYS A 45 9.07 2.63 -12.42
N ALA A 46 10.18 2.25 -13.04
CA ALA A 46 10.41 2.49 -14.46
C ALA A 46 9.22 1.89 -15.23
N ALA A 47 8.49 2.72 -15.99
CA ALA A 47 7.18 2.40 -16.58
C ALA A 47 7.18 1.19 -17.54
N MET A 48 8.34 0.63 -17.86
CA MET A 48 8.52 -0.48 -18.82
C MET A 48 8.96 -1.80 -18.16
N VAL A 49 9.10 -1.87 -16.83
CA VAL A 49 9.44 -3.13 -16.16
C VAL A 49 8.15 -3.89 -15.80
N PRO A 50 7.97 -5.13 -16.26
CA PRO A 50 6.81 -5.93 -15.85
C PRO A 50 6.88 -6.21 -14.35
N GLN A 51 5.75 -6.02 -13.65
CA GLN A 51 5.64 -6.28 -12.22
C GLN A 51 5.89 -7.75 -11.89
N THR A 52 6.51 -8.02 -10.74
CA THR A 52 6.59 -9.39 -10.23
C THR A 52 5.23 -9.83 -9.66
N LYS A 53 4.98 -11.15 -9.62
CA LYS A 53 3.73 -11.69 -9.03
C LYS A 53 3.51 -11.22 -7.58
N ALA A 54 4.58 -11.19 -6.79
CA ALA A 54 4.52 -10.76 -5.39
C ALA A 54 4.21 -9.26 -5.25
N GLU A 55 4.69 -8.41 -6.17
CA GLU A 55 4.32 -6.99 -6.20
C GLU A 55 2.86 -6.80 -6.59
N HIS A 56 2.39 -7.54 -7.59
CA HIS A 56 1.01 -7.51 -8.02
C HIS A 56 0.05 -7.88 -6.89
N GLU A 57 0.32 -8.98 -6.19
CA GLU A 57 -0.50 -9.42 -5.05
C GLU A 57 -0.50 -8.39 -3.91
N LYS A 58 0.65 -7.76 -3.63
CA LYS A 58 0.73 -6.68 -2.64
C LYS A 58 -0.12 -5.48 -3.03
N GLU A 59 -0.07 -5.06 -4.30
CA GLU A 59 -0.91 -3.98 -4.80
C GLU A 59 -2.39 -4.35 -4.69
N GLN A 60 -2.76 -5.54 -5.15
CA GLN A 60 -4.15 -6.01 -5.16
C GLN A 60 -4.76 -6.17 -3.75
N ASN A 61 -3.94 -6.37 -2.72
CA ASN A 61 -4.43 -6.47 -1.35
C ASN A 61 -4.78 -5.10 -0.72
N VAL A 62 -4.44 -3.98 -1.37
CA VAL A 62 -4.73 -2.65 -0.85
C VAL A 62 -6.11 -2.18 -1.31
N VAL A 63 -7.00 -1.90 -0.36
CA VAL A 63 -8.33 -1.32 -0.61
C VAL A 63 -8.42 0.06 0.04
N ARG A 64 -8.92 1.06 -0.71
CA ARG A 64 -9.01 2.47 -0.29
C ARG A 64 -10.42 3.00 -0.51
N LYS A 65 -10.95 3.76 0.46
CA LYS A 65 -12.20 4.54 0.29
C LYS A 65 -11.85 5.90 -0.30
N VAL A 66 -12.36 6.20 -1.50
CA VAL A 66 -12.09 7.44 -2.22
C VAL A 66 -13.41 8.08 -2.64
N VAL A 67 -13.54 9.38 -2.42
CA VAL A 67 -14.70 10.16 -2.86
C VAL A 67 -14.52 10.51 -4.33
N ASP A 68 -15.50 10.16 -5.17
CA ASP A 68 -15.54 10.58 -6.56
C ASP A 68 -15.86 12.08 -6.65
N PRO A 69 -14.98 12.92 -7.21
CA PRO A 69 -15.21 14.36 -7.31
C PRO A 69 -16.42 14.74 -8.18
N LEU A 70 -16.85 13.89 -9.12
CA LEU A 70 -17.96 14.21 -10.02
C LEU A 70 -19.32 13.89 -9.40
N THR A 71 -19.43 12.74 -8.73
CA THR A 71 -20.71 12.24 -8.20
C THR A 71 -20.86 12.41 -6.69
N GLY A 72 -19.77 12.73 -5.97
CA GLY A 72 -19.72 12.79 -4.51
C GLY A 72 -19.84 11.43 -3.82
N ARG A 73 -19.93 10.32 -4.57
CA ARG A 73 -20.08 8.97 -4.00
C ARG A 73 -18.72 8.46 -3.50
N THR A 74 -18.72 7.85 -2.32
CA THR A 74 -17.57 7.10 -1.81
C THR A 74 -17.48 5.76 -2.52
N ARG A 75 -16.36 5.52 -3.22
CA ARG A 75 -16.05 4.25 -3.89
C ARG A 75 -14.95 3.52 -3.13
N LEU A 76 -15.05 2.19 -3.08
CA LEU A 76 -13.94 1.34 -2.69
C LEU A 76 -13.10 1.04 -3.93
N ILE A 77 -11.82 1.36 -3.86
CA ILE A 77 -10.86 1.14 -4.94
C ILE A 77 -9.84 0.10 -4.48
N LYS A 78 -9.68 -0.95 -5.27
CA LYS A 78 -8.71 -2.02 -5.04
C LYS A 78 -7.52 -1.88 -5.99
N GLY A 79 -6.33 -2.08 -5.44
CA GLY A 79 -5.07 -2.07 -6.19
C GLY A 79 -4.89 -0.83 -7.06
N SER A 80 -4.77 -1.04 -8.37
CA SER A 80 -4.47 -0.01 -9.36
C SER A 80 -5.67 0.82 -9.81
N GLY A 81 -6.90 0.48 -9.41
CA GLY A 81 -8.08 1.25 -9.83
C GLY A 81 -9.39 0.48 -9.97
N GLU A 82 -9.44 -0.81 -9.62
CA GLU A 82 -10.67 -1.59 -9.70
C GLU A 82 -11.69 -1.04 -8.68
N ILE A 83 -12.87 -0.66 -9.14
CA ILE A 83 -13.95 -0.20 -8.26
C ILE A 83 -14.71 -1.43 -7.78
N ILE A 84 -14.78 -1.59 -6.45
CA ILE A 84 -15.51 -2.69 -5.81
C ILE A 84 -16.66 -2.15 -4.97
N GLU A 85 -17.64 -3.02 -4.72
CA GLU A 85 -18.79 -2.73 -3.86
C GLU A 85 -18.53 -3.22 -2.43
N GLU A 86 -19.11 -2.52 -1.45
CA GLU A 86 -19.09 -2.95 -0.06
C GLU A 86 -20.23 -3.95 0.19
N VAL A 87 -19.90 -5.16 0.63
CA VAL A 87 -20.92 -6.08 1.14
C VAL A 87 -21.39 -5.58 2.50
N VAL A 88 -22.62 -5.08 2.55
CA VAL A 88 -23.23 -4.51 3.76
C VAL A 88 -23.97 -5.57 4.58
N SER A 89 -24.23 -5.28 5.85
CA SER A 89 -25.09 -6.13 6.69
C SER A 89 -26.53 -6.14 6.16
N LYS A 90 -27.27 -7.19 6.51
CA LYS A 90 -28.69 -7.35 6.11
C LYS A 90 -29.54 -6.15 6.54
N ASP A 91 -29.32 -5.64 7.75
CA ASP A 91 -30.11 -4.50 8.26
C ASP A 91 -29.74 -3.20 7.55
N LYS A 92 -28.46 -3.01 7.21
CA LYS A 92 -28.04 -1.86 6.40
C LYS A 92 -28.61 -1.93 4.99
N GLN A 93 -28.63 -3.12 4.39
CA GLN A 93 -29.25 -3.33 3.08
C GLN A 93 -30.75 -2.98 3.10
N LYS A 94 -31.48 -3.42 4.14
CA LYS A 94 -32.90 -3.05 4.31
C LYS A 94 -33.10 -1.54 4.42
N GLU A 95 -32.26 -0.86 5.19
CA GLU A 95 -32.31 0.59 5.36
C GLU A 95 -32.07 1.31 4.01
N ILE A 96 -31.05 0.90 3.27
CA ILE A 96 -30.74 1.43 1.93
C ILE A 96 -31.94 1.25 1.01
N ASN A 97 -32.54 0.06 0.96
CA ASN A 97 -33.70 -0.21 0.12
C ASN A 97 -34.90 0.65 0.52
N ARG A 98 -35.18 0.80 1.81
CA ARG A 98 -36.27 1.64 2.32
C ARG A 98 -36.09 3.10 1.89
N MET A 99 -34.88 3.64 2.06
CA MET A 99 -34.56 5.01 1.66
C MET A 99 -34.63 5.21 0.15
N ALA A 100 -34.18 4.23 -0.64
CA ALA A 100 -34.27 4.27 -2.10
C ALA A 100 -35.73 4.36 -2.54
N THR A 101 -36.59 3.45 -2.08
CA THR A 101 -38.02 3.45 -2.42
C THR A 101 -38.73 4.73 -2.00
N LEU A 102 -38.40 5.29 -0.83
CA LEU A 102 -38.96 6.56 -0.37
C LEU A 102 -38.56 7.70 -1.32
N ASN A 103 -37.27 7.81 -1.64
CA ASN A 103 -36.76 8.87 -2.51
C ASN A 103 -37.31 8.75 -3.94
N ASP A 104 -37.49 7.53 -4.45
CA ASP A 104 -38.09 7.27 -5.76
C ASP A 104 -39.54 7.78 -5.79
N GLY A 105 -40.32 7.50 -4.74
CA GLY A 105 -41.70 7.99 -4.60
C GLY A 105 -41.79 9.52 -4.57
N LEU A 106 -40.93 10.16 -3.77
CA LEU A 106 -40.85 11.63 -3.70
C LEU A 106 -40.43 12.25 -5.04
N SER A 107 -39.47 11.63 -5.72
CA SER A 107 -39.01 12.10 -7.03
C SER A 107 -40.09 11.97 -8.09
N TYR A 108 -40.88 10.89 -8.05
CA TYR A 108 -42.01 10.68 -8.94
C TYR A 108 -43.12 11.73 -8.72
N GLU A 109 -43.50 11.99 -7.47
CA GLU A 109 -44.48 13.02 -7.14
C GLU A 109 -44.03 14.41 -7.60
N ALA A 110 -42.76 14.77 -7.36
CA ALA A 110 -42.19 16.03 -7.82
C ALA A 110 -42.15 16.14 -9.35
N ALA A 111 -41.87 15.03 -10.06
CA ALA A 111 -41.90 14.99 -11.52
C ALA A 111 -43.33 15.20 -12.06
N GLN A 112 -44.33 14.58 -11.42
CA GLN A 112 -45.75 14.72 -11.78
C GLN A 112 -46.23 16.16 -11.59
N LEU A 113 -45.92 16.76 -10.44
CA LEU A 113 -46.31 18.15 -10.13
C LEU A 113 -45.63 19.18 -11.03
N SER A 114 -44.41 18.90 -11.50
CA SER A 114 -43.69 19.78 -12.44
C SER A 114 -44.07 19.57 -13.91
N GLY A 115 -45.06 18.70 -14.20
CA GLY A 115 -45.54 18.43 -15.56
C GLY A 115 -44.51 17.76 -16.48
N ARG A 116 -43.37 17.32 -15.93
CA ARG A 116 -42.27 16.68 -16.68
C ARG A 116 -42.53 15.20 -16.97
N TYR A 117 -43.57 14.65 -16.38
CA TYR A 117 -44.06 13.30 -16.62
C TYR A 117 -45.50 13.42 -17.14
N ALA A 118 -45.65 13.69 -18.44
CA ALA A 118 -46.92 13.49 -19.14
C ALA A 118 -46.88 12.08 -19.76
N PRO A 119 -47.91 11.25 -19.57
CA PRO A 119 -47.96 9.89 -20.12
C PRO A 119 -47.95 9.87 -21.66
#